data_AF-A0A931SJT5-F1
#
_entry.id   AF-A0A931SJT5-F1
#
_cell.length_a   1.000
_cell.length_b   1.000
_cell.length_c   1.000
_cell.angle_alpha   90.00
_cell.angle_beta   90.00
_cell.angle_gamma   90.00
#
_symmetry.space_group_name_H-M   'P 1'
#
loop_
_entity.id
_entity.type
_entity.pdbx_description
1 polymer ?
#
loop_
_entity_poly.entity_id
_entity_poly.type
_entity_poly.pdbx_seq_one_letter_code
_entity_poly.pdbx_strand_id
1 'polypeptide(L)'
;MESLVSHMAEDVWSAVGTIIDEKGIQEIVPKDAQAWEEVRFAAMGLAETGNLLMFETRAKDTGDWMKFAQELVDRSMAAAKAAEAKNPEELLTAGGRLYETCSGCHMKYIPPGEPPRP
;
A
#
# COMPACT_ATOMS: atom_id res chain seq x y z
N MET A 1 5.01 -15.33 3.76
CA MET A 1 3.67 -15.83 4.11
C MET A 1 2.70 -14.85 3.48
N GLU A 2 1.91 -15.31 2.52
CA GLU A 2 0.96 -14.47 1.80
C GLU A 2 -0.16 -14.02 2.76
N SER A 3 -0.45 -12.73 2.80
CA SER A 3 -1.56 -12.14 3.56
C SER A 3 -2.38 -11.26 2.62
N LEU A 4 -3.66 -11.00 2.97
CA LEU A 4 -4.48 -10.10 2.17
C LEU A 4 -3.85 -8.71 2.03
N VAL A 5 -3.25 -8.20 3.11
CA VAL A 5 -2.57 -6.89 3.13
C VAL A 5 -1.34 -6.88 2.22
N SER A 6 -0.54 -7.95 2.24
CA SER A 6 0.65 -8.03 1.36
C SER A 6 0.26 -8.14 -0.12
N HIS A 7 -0.82 -8.86 -0.43
CA HIS A 7 -1.32 -8.97 -1.80
C HIS A 7 -1.79 -7.61 -2.33
N MET A 8 -2.65 -6.90 -1.58
CA MET A 8 -3.13 -5.57 -1.98
C MET A 8 -2.00 -4.54 -2.06
N ALA A 9 -0.99 -4.63 -1.18
CA ALA A 9 0.19 -3.77 -1.25
C ALA A 9 1.01 -4.03 -2.53
N GLU A 10 1.18 -5.29 -2.91
CA GLU A 10 1.87 -5.67 -4.15
C GLU A 10 1.12 -5.17 -5.39
N ASP A 11 -0.21 -5.28 -5.42
CA ASP A 11 -1.03 -4.79 -6.52
C ASP A 11 -0.86 -3.26 -6.72
N VAL A 12 -0.73 -2.50 -5.63
CA VAL A 12 -0.49 -1.05 -5.72
C VAL A 12 0.96 -0.73 -6.10
N TRP A 13 1.95 -1.41 -5.52
CA TRP A 13 3.37 -1.11 -5.77
C TRP A 13 3.84 -1.55 -7.15
N SER A 14 3.35 -2.68 -7.66
CA SER A 14 3.72 -3.20 -8.97
C SER A 14 2.98 -2.52 -10.13
N ALA A 15 1.93 -1.73 -9.83
CA ALA A 15 1.12 -1.05 -10.83
C ALA A 15 1.91 -0.07 -11.70
N VAL A 16 2.90 0.61 -11.11
CA VAL A 16 3.69 1.65 -11.77
C VAL A 16 5.16 1.55 -11.42
N GLY A 17 6.03 1.76 -12.40
CA GLY A 17 7.47 1.72 -12.18
C GLY A 17 8.29 1.76 -13.45
N THR A 18 9.60 1.66 -13.30
CA THR A 18 10.53 1.64 -14.43
C THR A 18 11.54 0.50 -14.22
N ILE A 19 11.64 -0.37 -15.22
CA ILE A 19 12.68 -1.40 -15.30
C ILE A 19 13.77 -0.89 -16.23
N ILE A 20 15.03 -0.95 -15.77
CA ILE A 20 16.21 -0.67 -16.58
C ILE A 20 17.00 -1.96 -16.68
N ASP A 21 17.08 -2.52 -17.90
CA ASP A 21 17.83 -3.75 -18.17
C ASP A 21 18.65 -3.64 -19.47
N GLU A 22 19.27 -4.74 -19.90
CA GLU A 22 20.07 -4.80 -21.14
C GLU A 22 19.27 -4.41 -22.40
N LYS A 23 17.93 -4.43 -22.35
CA LYS A 23 17.02 -4.08 -23.46
C LYS A 23 16.59 -2.62 -23.42
N GLY A 24 16.98 -1.86 -22.39
CA GLY A 24 16.69 -0.43 -22.25
C GLY A 24 15.71 -0.13 -21.10
N ILE A 25 14.99 0.99 -21.24
CA ILE A 25 14.05 1.50 -20.23
C ILE A 25 12.64 1.00 -20.57
N GLN A 26 11.99 0.33 -19.61
CA GLN A 26 10.61 -0.16 -19.73
C GLN A 26 9.75 0.48 -18.63
N GLU A 27 8.71 1.20 -19.03
CA GLU A 27 7.72 1.75 -18.10
C GLU A 27 6.61 0.73 -17.83
N ILE A 28 6.34 0.51 -16.55
CA ILE A 28 5.20 -0.26 -16.07
C ILE A 28 4.09 0.73 -15.77
N VAL A 29 2.94 0.56 -16.42
CA VAL A 29 1.69 1.27 -16.15
C VAL A 29 0.51 0.34 -16.43
N PRO A 30 -0.65 0.51 -15.77
CA PRO A 30 -1.83 -0.31 -16.06
C PRO A 30 -2.30 -0.10 -17.50
N LYS A 31 -2.52 -1.22 -18.21
CA LYS A 31 -2.71 -1.24 -19.68
C LYS A 31 -4.11 -0.88 -20.13
N ASP A 32 -5.11 -1.11 -19.28
CA ASP A 32 -6.51 -0.91 -19.60
C ASP A 32 -7.32 -0.48 -18.38
N ALA A 33 -8.60 -0.19 -18.60
CA ALA A 33 -9.50 0.29 -17.54
C ALA A 33 -9.68 -0.72 -16.41
N GLN A 34 -9.62 -2.02 -16.70
CA GLN A 34 -9.77 -3.06 -15.68
C GLN A 34 -8.54 -3.07 -14.77
N ALA A 35 -7.33 -3.02 -15.34
CA ALA A 35 -6.10 -2.97 -14.56
C ALA A 35 -6.04 -1.72 -13.65
N TRP A 36 -6.51 -0.56 -14.13
CA TRP A 36 -6.62 0.64 -13.28
C TRP A 36 -7.63 0.45 -12.13
N GLU A 37 -8.74 -0.23 -12.38
CA GLU A 37 -9.75 -0.49 -11.36
C GLU A 37 -9.27 -1.49 -10.31
N GLU A 38 -8.51 -2.51 -10.72
CA GLU A 38 -7.87 -3.48 -9.80
C GLU A 38 -6.93 -2.78 -8.81
N VAL A 39 -6.09 -1.87 -9.30
CA VAL A 39 -5.21 -1.05 -8.45
C VAL A 39 -6.01 -0.15 -7.50
N ARG A 40 -7.10 0.46 -8.00
CA ARG A 40 -8.00 1.27 -7.18
C ARG A 40 -8.63 0.46 -6.06
N PHE A 41 -9.12 -0.75 -6.36
CA PHE A 41 -9.70 -1.64 -5.35
C PHE A 41 -8.67 -2.13 -4.32
N ALA A 42 -7.47 -2.49 -4.75
CA ALA A 42 -6.39 -2.85 -3.84
C ALA A 42 -6.06 -1.70 -2.87
N ALA A 43 -5.94 -0.47 -3.39
CA ALA A 43 -5.74 0.72 -2.58
C ALA A 43 -6.90 0.97 -1.60
N MET A 44 -8.15 0.80 -2.03
CA MET A 44 -9.30 0.92 -1.12
C MET A 44 -9.29 -0.14 -0.02
N GLY A 45 -8.95 -1.39 -0.35
CA GLY A 45 -8.84 -2.47 0.64
C GLY A 45 -7.75 -2.24 1.68
N LEU A 46 -6.65 -1.58 1.30
CA LEU A 46 -5.63 -1.12 2.26
C LEU A 46 -6.15 -0.01 3.16
N ALA A 47 -6.94 0.92 2.63
CA ALA A 47 -7.58 1.95 3.45
C ALA A 47 -8.58 1.34 4.46
N GLU A 48 -9.37 0.36 4.05
CA GLU A 48 -10.26 -0.39 4.94
C GLU A 48 -9.46 -1.15 6.02
N THR A 49 -8.33 -1.75 5.63
CA THR A 49 -7.41 -2.39 6.58
C THR A 49 -6.89 -1.39 7.61
N GLY A 50 -6.49 -0.19 7.19
CA GLY A 50 -6.09 0.89 8.11
C GLY A 50 -7.15 1.21 9.16
N ASN A 51 -8.41 1.32 8.74
CA ASN A 51 -9.54 1.51 9.65
C ASN A 51 -9.70 0.33 10.62
N LEU A 52 -9.58 -0.91 10.14
CA LEU A 52 -9.65 -2.10 11.00
C LEU A 52 -8.52 -2.15 12.03
N LEU A 53 -7.31 -1.70 11.68
CA LEU A 53 -6.19 -1.67 12.62
C LEU A 53 -6.42 -0.70 13.79
N MET A 54 -7.33 0.28 13.64
CA MET A 54 -7.70 1.21 14.69
C MET A 54 -8.76 0.67 15.67
N PHE A 55 -9.38 -0.49 15.40
CA PHE A 55 -10.32 -1.10 16.34
C PHE A 55 -9.62 -1.60 17.61
N GLU A 56 -10.28 -1.53 18.76
CA GLU A 56 -9.73 -1.90 20.07
C GLU A 56 -9.13 -3.31 20.11
N THR A 57 -9.73 -4.28 19.41
CA THR A 57 -9.26 -5.67 19.37
C THR A 57 -8.02 -5.87 18.48
N ARG A 58 -7.62 -4.87 17.70
CA ARG A 58 -6.49 -4.94 16.75
C ARG A 58 -5.39 -3.94 17.08
N ALA A 59 -5.74 -2.82 17.71
CA ALA A 59 -4.82 -1.78 18.10
C ALA A 59 -3.74 -2.32 19.06
N LYS A 60 -2.46 -2.03 18.76
CA LYS A 60 -1.35 -2.37 19.65
C LYS A 60 -1.21 -1.37 20.80
N ASP A 61 -1.49 -0.10 20.51
CA ASP A 61 -1.52 1.00 21.46
C ASP A 61 -2.40 2.13 20.91
N THR A 62 -2.58 3.18 21.71
CA THR A 62 -3.33 4.39 21.34
C THR A 62 -2.43 5.53 20.82
N GLY A 63 -1.14 5.24 20.59
CA GLY A 63 -0.11 6.19 20.22
C GLY A 63 0.25 6.09 18.74
N ASP A 64 1.50 5.71 18.45
CA ASP A 64 2.02 5.72 17.08
C ASP A 64 1.33 4.66 16.20
N TRP A 65 0.78 3.59 16.78
CA TRP A 65 -0.02 2.63 16.04
C TRP A 65 -1.23 3.31 15.37
N MET A 66 -1.95 4.14 16.11
CA MET A 66 -3.12 4.87 15.60
C MET A 66 -2.71 5.86 14.51
N LYS A 67 -1.55 6.52 14.66
CA LYS A 67 -1.02 7.42 13.64
C LYS A 67 -0.68 6.69 12.35
N PHE A 68 0.06 5.59 12.43
CA PHE A 68 0.41 4.79 11.24
C PHE A 68 -0.84 4.17 10.58
N ALA A 69 -1.81 3.72 11.38
CA ALA A 69 -3.05 3.19 10.84
C ALA A 69 -3.85 4.27 10.10
N GLN A 70 -3.95 5.49 10.64
CA GLN A 70 -4.57 6.62 9.95
C GLN A 70 -3.79 7.04 8.69
N GLU A 71 -2.46 7.09 8.76
CA GLU A 71 -1.64 7.36 7.58
C GLU A 71 -1.83 6.31 6.48
N LEU A 72 -2.01 5.04 6.85
CA LEU A 72 -2.32 3.97 5.92
C LEU A 72 -3.66 4.24 5.22
N VAL A 73 -4.69 4.67 5.95
CA VAL A 73 -5.97 5.10 5.35
C VAL A 73 -5.75 6.24 4.35
N ASP A 74 -5.10 7.31 4.80
CA ASP A 74 -4.99 8.55 4.02
C ASP A 74 -4.16 8.35 2.75
N ARG A 75 -3.01 7.66 2.87
CA ARG A 75 -2.09 7.42 1.74
C ARG A 75 -2.66 6.39 0.77
N SER A 76 -3.37 5.37 1.25
CA SER A 76 -4.05 4.42 0.36
C SER A 76 -5.19 5.08 -0.40
N MET A 77 -5.95 5.99 0.24
CA MET A 77 -6.96 6.77 -0.46
C MET A 77 -6.38 7.74 -1.49
N ALA A 78 -5.16 8.25 -1.29
CA ALA A 78 -4.45 9.01 -2.30
C ALA A 78 -4.08 8.14 -3.52
N ALA A 79 -3.60 6.91 -3.29
CA ALA A 79 -3.33 5.95 -4.36
C ALA A 79 -4.61 5.56 -5.12
N ALA A 80 -5.73 5.32 -4.42
CA ALA A 80 -7.02 5.02 -5.04
C ALA A 80 -7.49 6.16 -5.96
N LYS A 81 -7.33 7.41 -5.54
CA LYS A 81 -7.65 8.59 -6.36
C LYS A 81 -6.75 8.72 -7.58
N ALA A 82 -5.44 8.48 -7.43
CA ALA A 82 -4.52 8.50 -8.56
C ALA A 82 -4.84 7.40 -9.58
N ALA A 83 -5.23 6.21 -9.11
CA ALA A 83 -5.66 5.10 -9.95
C ALA A 83 -6.98 5.43 -10.69
N GLU A 84 -7.96 6.02 -10.00
CA GLU A 84 -9.20 6.50 -10.61
C GLU A 84 -8.95 7.57 -11.68
N ALA A 85 -8.02 8.48 -11.43
CA ALA A 85 -7.59 9.51 -12.38
C ALA A 85 -6.69 8.95 -13.51
N LYS A 86 -6.29 7.67 -13.44
CA LYS A 86 -5.33 7.03 -14.34
C LYS A 86 -4.02 7.80 -14.47
N ASN A 87 -3.55 8.34 -13.35
CA ASN A 87 -2.35 9.17 -13.29
C ASN A 87 -1.15 8.36 -12.74
N PRO A 88 -0.23 7.90 -13.60
CA PRO A 88 0.88 7.05 -13.17
C PRO A 88 1.90 7.77 -12.28
N GLU A 89 2.11 9.07 -12.48
CA GLU A 89 3.05 9.87 -11.68
C GLU A 89 2.53 10.06 -10.25
N GLU A 90 1.24 10.40 -10.12
CA GLU A 90 0.59 10.50 -8.82
C GLU A 90 0.53 9.15 -8.11
N LEU A 91 0.26 8.08 -8.85
CA LEU A 91 0.22 6.72 -8.30
C LEU A 91 1.60 6.29 -7.80
N LEU A 92 2.67 6.60 -8.54
CA LEU A 92 4.04 6.30 -8.13
C LEU A 92 4.41 7.07 -6.85
N THR A 93 4.04 8.35 -6.79
CA THR A 93 4.25 9.19 -5.60
C THR A 93 3.47 8.65 -4.40
N ALA A 94 2.20 8.26 -4.60
CA ALA A 94 1.36 7.69 -3.56
C ALA A 94 1.90 6.34 -3.08
N GLY A 95 2.36 5.48 -4.00
CA GLY A 95 2.99 4.19 -3.69
C GLY A 95 4.26 4.34 -2.84
N GLY A 96 5.11 5.34 -3.15
CA GLY A 96 6.29 5.65 -2.34
C GLY A 96 5.94 6.08 -0.91
N ARG A 97 4.94 6.96 -0.75
CA ARG A 97 4.44 7.33 0.58
C ARG A 97 3.82 6.14 1.30
N LEU A 98 3.08 5.30 0.61
CA LEU A 98 2.50 4.09 1.20
C LEU A 98 3.61 3.15 1.72
N TYR A 99 4.71 2.99 0.97
CA TYR A 99 5.87 2.22 1.39
C TYR A 99 6.50 2.77 2.69
N GLU A 100 6.64 4.08 2.84
CA GLU A 100 7.16 4.70 4.06
C GLU A 100 6.28 4.37 5.29
N THR A 101 4.96 4.38 5.14
CA THR A 101 4.05 4.02 6.23
C THR A 101 4.15 2.53 6.57
N CYS A 102 4.19 1.66 5.57
CA CYS A 102 4.36 0.21 5.77
C CYS A 102 5.68 -0.09 6.50
N SER A 103 6.79 0.43 5.99
CA SER A 103 8.13 0.20 6.56
C SER A 103 8.27 0.81 7.95
N GLY A 104 7.85 2.05 8.16
CA GLY A 104 7.91 2.73 9.46
C GLY A 104 7.11 2.02 10.55
N CYS A 105 5.87 1.60 10.24
CA CYS A 105 5.04 0.85 11.16
C CYS A 105 5.66 -0.52 11.48
N HIS A 106 6.07 -1.28 10.47
CA HIS A 106 6.66 -2.61 10.65
C HIS A 106 7.98 -2.58 11.42
N MET A 107 8.85 -1.60 11.19
CA MET A 107 10.08 -1.44 11.96
C MET A 107 9.83 -1.27 13.46
N LYS A 108 8.72 -0.64 13.84
CA LYS A 108 8.36 -0.40 15.24
C LYS A 108 7.59 -1.56 15.87
N TYR A 109 6.63 -2.14 15.14
CA TYR A 109 5.65 -3.07 15.69
C TYR A 109 5.79 -4.52 15.22
N ILE A 110 6.70 -4.78 14.27
CA ILE A 110 7.02 -6.12 13.75
C ILE A 110 8.56 -6.28 13.70
N PRO A 111 9.24 -6.38 14.86
CA PRO A 111 10.68 -6.55 14.91
C PRO A 111 11.14 -7.87 14.26
N PRO A 112 12.39 -7.93 13.74
CA PRO A 112 12.92 -9.13 13.12
C PRO A 112 12.84 -10.35 14.05
N GLY A 113 12.23 -11.44 13.55
CA GLY A 113 12.14 -12.71 14.27
C GLY A 113 10.85 -12.94 15.07
N GLU A 114 9.92 -11.99 15.13
CA GLU A 114 8.59 -12.24 15.69
C GLU A 114 7.75 -13.07 14.70
N PRO A 115 7.30 -14.29 15.07
CA PRO A 115 6.42 -15.07 14.20
C PRO A 115 5.07 -14.34 14.05
N PRO A 116 4.38 -14.49 12.89
CA PRO A 116 3.09 -13.88 12.69
C PRO A 116 2.13 -14.29 13.81
N ARG A 117 1.42 -13.30 14.39
CA ARG A 117 0.39 -13.58 15.40
C ARG A 117 -0.74 -14.38 14.73
N PRO A 118 -1.25 -15.44 15.39
CA PRO A 118 -2.28 -16.32 14.84
C PRO A 118 -3.58 -15.57 14.53
#